data_AF-A0A968BZH7-F1
#
_entry.id   AF-A0A968BZH7-F1
#
_cell.length_a   1.000
_cell.length_b   1.000
_cell.length_c   1.000
_cell.angle_alpha   90.00
_cell.angle_beta   90.00
_cell.angle_gamma   90.00
#
_symmetry.space_group_name_H-M   'P 1'
#
loop_
_entity.id
_entity.type
_entity.pdbx_description
1 polymer ?
#
loop_
_entity_poly.entity_id
_entity_poly.type
_entity_poly.pdbx_seq_one_letter_code
_entity_poly.pdbx_strand_id
1 'polypeptide(L)'
;GIIGLLVTSVIRIVEPEAHITAMARYPHQVDMARRLGAGRVIGAGDEFAEIARLTGGQLHAGPLGNKMLLGGYDIIYDIVGSGRTIQDSLRWARAGGAVVVVG
;
A
#
# COMPACT_ATOMS: atom_id res chain seq x y z
N GLY A 1 2.09 -3.54 -11.19
CA GLY A 1 1.70 -3.83 -12.59
C GLY A 1 1.16 -2.57 -13.24
N ILE A 2 0.79 -2.62 -14.53
CA ILE A 2 0.35 -1.43 -15.30
C ILE A 2 -0.84 -0.71 -14.63
N ILE A 3 -1.85 -1.44 -14.17
CA ILE A 3 -3.03 -0.84 -13.50
C ILE A 3 -2.60 -0.01 -12.29
N GLY A 4 -1.76 -0.57 -11.41
CA GLY A 4 -1.28 0.15 -10.22
C GLY A 4 -0.43 1.38 -10.56
N LEU A 5 0.34 1.33 -11.65
CA LEU A 5 1.10 2.48 -12.14
C LEU A 5 0.16 3.58 -12.65
N LEU A 6 -0.88 3.23 -13.40
CA LEU A 6 -1.88 4.19 -13.88
C LEU A 6 -2.66 4.82 -12.72
N VAL A 7 -3.07 4.01 -11.73
CA VAL A 7 -3.70 4.51 -10.50
C VAL A 7 -2.78 5.49 -9.77
N THR A 8 -1.49 5.16 -9.63
CA THR A 8 -0.50 6.06 -9.03
C THR A 8 -0.45 7.40 -9.76
N SER A 9 -0.38 7.39 -11.09
CA SER A 9 -0.37 8.61 -11.91
C SER A 9 -1.63 9.43 -11.73
N VAL A 10 -2.81 8.79 -11.76
CA VAL A 10 -4.10 9.46 -11.62
C VAL A 10 -4.21 10.11 -10.24
N ILE A 11 -3.84 9.40 -9.17
CA ILE A 11 -3.85 9.97 -7.81
C ILE A 11 -2.92 11.18 -7.75
N ARG A 12 -1.71 11.10 -8.30
CA ARG A 12 -0.78 12.25 -8.30
C ARG A 12 -1.33 13.47 -9.04
N ILE A 13 -2.12 13.27 -10.09
CA ILE A 13 -2.73 14.35 -10.86
C ILE A 13 -3.93 14.95 -10.11
N VAL A 14 -4.81 14.10 -9.57
CA VAL A 14 -6.09 14.52 -8.98
C VAL A 14 -5.91 15.02 -7.54
N GLU A 15 -4.99 14.43 -6.78
CA GLU A 15 -4.65 14.81 -5.41
C GLU A 15 -3.12 14.99 -5.28
N PRO A 16 -2.57 16.14 -5.71
CA PRO A 16 -1.13 16.38 -5.74
C PRO A 16 -0.46 16.37 -4.37
N GLU A 17 -1.21 16.55 -3.29
CA GLU A 17 -0.67 16.53 -1.92
C GLU A 17 -0.70 15.13 -1.29
N ALA A 18 -1.29 14.13 -1.95
CA ALA A 18 -1.32 12.77 -1.44
C ALA A 18 0.08 12.19 -1.25
N HIS A 19 0.31 11.58 -0.09
CA HIS A 19 1.46 10.73 0.16
C HIS A 19 1.22 9.35 -0.44
N ILE A 20 1.79 9.11 -1.62
CA ILE A 20 1.55 7.87 -2.37
C ILE A 20 2.70 6.88 -2.11
N THR A 21 2.34 5.69 -1.62
CA THR A 21 3.24 4.55 -1.50
C THR A 21 2.82 3.46 -2.47
N ALA A 22 3.75 3.02 -3.32
CA ALA A 22 3.52 1.90 -4.25
C ALA A 22 4.19 0.61 -3.75
N MET A 23 3.66 -0.55 -4.11
CA MET A 23 4.35 -1.83 -3.92
C MET A 23 4.97 -2.30 -5.23
N ALA A 24 6.27 -2.62 -5.23
CA ALA A 24 6.98 -3.10 -6.40
C ALA A 24 8.17 -3.98 -6.03
N ARG A 25 8.40 -5.06 -6.80
CA ARG A 25 9.48 -6.04 -6.52
C ARG A 25 10.66 -5.94 -7.46
N TYR A 26 10.47 -5.38 -8.65
CA TYR A 26 11.50 -5.30 -9.68
C TYR A 26 12.00 -3.87 -9.83
N PRO A 27 13.32 -3.65 -10.04
CA PRO A 27 13.91 -2.31 -10.14
C PRO A 27 13.18 -1.39 -11.15
N HIS A 28 12.88 -1.89 -12.34
CA HIS A 28 12.16 -1.13 -13.37
C HIS A 28 10.75 -0.69 -12.94
N GLN A 29 10.07 -1.46 -12.09
CA GLN A 29 8.75 -1.08 -11.54
C GLN A 29 8.88 -0.02 -10.46
N VAL A 30 9.93 -0.11 -9.63
CA VAL A 30 10.25 0.89 -8.60
C VAL A 30 10.52 2.24 -9.26
N ASP A 31 11.37 2.25 -10.29
CA ASP A 31 11.73 3.46 -11.03
C ASP A 31 10.52 4.08 -11.71
N MET A 32 9.67 3.26 -12.34
CA MET A 32 8.44 3.73 -12.96
C MET A 32 7.46 4.28 -11.94
N ALA A 33 7.24 3.61 -10.80
CA ALA A 33 6.34 4.08 -9.76
C ALA A 33 6.76 5.46 -9.23
N ARG A 34 8.07 5.68 -9.01
CA ARG A 34 8.61 6.98 -8.59
C ARG A 34 8.37 8.06 -9.64
N ARG A 35 8.64 7.77 -10.91
CA ARG A 35 8.37 8.71 -12.03
C ARG A 35 6.91 9.12 -12.13
N LEU A 36 6.01 8.21 -11.79
CA LEU A 36 4.56 8.42 -11.84
C LEU A 36 3.97 9.01 -10.55
N GLY A 37 4.82 9.38 -9.58
CA GLY A 37 4.39 10.14 -8.40
C GLY A 37 4.32 9.36 -7.10
N ALA A 38 4.79 8.12 -7.05
CA ALA A 38 4.97 7.42 -5.77
C ALA A 38 6.15 8.03 -4.98
N GLY A 39 5.86 8.64 -3.83
CA GLY A 39 6.88 9.21 -2.95
C GLY A 39 7.65 8.13 -2.16
N ARG A 40 7.06 6.94 -2.02
CA ARG A 40 7.67 5.76 -1.41
C ARG A 40 7.35 4.52 -2.22
N VAL A 41 8.24 3.53 -2.16
CA VAL A 41 8.03 2.23 -2.76
C VAL A 41 8.44 1.15 -1.78
N ILE A 42 7.53 0.23 -1.47
CA ILE A 42 7.75 -0.91 -0.58
C ILE A 42 8.05 -2.14 -1.43
N GLY A 43 9.12 -2.84 -1.08
CA GLY A 43 9.53 -4.11 -1.70
C GLY A 43 9.00 -5.33 -0.97
N ALA A 44 9.51 -6.51 -1.32
CA ALA A 44 9.27 -7.72 -0.52
C ALA A 44 10.10 -7.66 0.76
N GLY A 45 9.51 -8.00 1.92
CA GLY A 45 10.24 -7.95 3.19
C GLY A 45 9.32 -8.09 4.40
N ASP A 46 9.50 -7.22 5.40
CA ASP A 46 8.54 -7.03 6.49
C ASP A 46 7.65 -5.83 6.18
N GLU A 47 6.68 -6.00 5.28
CA GLU A 47 5.82 -4.93 4.79
C GLU A 47 5.05 -4.29 5.95
N PHE A 48 4.66 -5.07 6.96
CA PHE A 48 3.96 -4.57 8.14
C PHE A 48 4.80 -3.57 8.95
N ALA A 49 6.07 -3.89 9.19
CA ALA A 49 6.97 -2.99 9.93
C ALA A 49 7.25 -1.71 9.12
N GLU A 50 7.41 -1.82 7.80
CA GLU A 50 7.65 -0.65 6.95
C GLU A 50 6.41 0.25 6.88
N ILE A 51 5.23 -0.31 6.74
CA ILE A 51 3.97 0.45 6.72
C ILE A 51 3.72 1.11 8.07
N ALA A 52 3.96 0.42 9.19
CA ALA A 52 3.89 1.01 10.53
C ALA A 52 4.76 2.28 10.63
N ARG A 53 6.02 2.18 10.19
CA ARG A 53 6.97 3.31 10.18
C ARG A 53 6.52 4.45 9.29
N LEU A 54 5.97 4.16 8.10
CA LEU A 54 5.55 5.17 7.13
C LEU A 54 4.26 5.90 7.53
N THR A 55 3.34 5.20 8.18
CA THR A 55 2.00 5.72 8.53
C THR A 55 1.90 6.18 9.99
N GLY A 56 2.91 5.90 10.81
CA GLY A 56 2.83 6.06 12.26
C GLY A 56 1.93 5.02 12.93
N GLY A 57 1.51 3.98 12.19
CA GLY A 57 0.72 2.87 12.72
C GLY A 57 1.50 2.01 13.70
N GLN A 58 0.79 1.33 14.59
CA GLN A 58 1.35 0.39 15.56
C GLN A 58 1.14 -1.04 15.10
N LEU A 59 2.23 -1.82 15.05
CA LEU A 59 2.19 -3.22 14.69
C LEU A 59 1.77 -4.08 15.88
N HIS A 60 0.70 -4.85 15.70
CA HIS A 60 0.23 -5.82 16.67
C HIS A 60 0.37 -7.24 16.13
N ALA A 61 0.98 -8.10 16.93
CA ALA A 61 1.06 -9.53 16.68
C ALA A 61 -0.05 -10.26 17.43
N GLY A 62 -0.80 -11.10 16.72
CA GLY A 62 -1.81 -11.99 17.26
C GLY A 62 -1.37 -13.46 17.24
N PRO A 63 -2.25 -14.38 17.69
CA PRO A 63 -1.99 -15.81 17.64
C PRO A 63 -1.69 -16.30 16.22
N LEU A 64 -0.95 -17.41 16.12
CA LEU A 64 -0.63 -18.08 14.84
C LEU A 64 0.10 -17.20 13.82
N GLY A 65 0.90 -16.23 14.30
CA GLY A 65 1.66 -15.32 13.44
C GLY A 65 0.82 -14.28 12.72
N ASN A 66 -0.44 -14.09 13.14
CA ASN A 66 -1.28 -13.03 12.61
C ASN A 66 -0.68 -11.65 12.93
N LYS A 67 -0.73 -10.72 11.99
CA LYS A 67 -0.25 -9.34 12.16
C LYS A 67 -1.36 -8.38 11.74
N MET A 68 -1.50 -7.26 12.44
CA MET A 68 -2.36 -6.15 12.02
C MET A 68 -1.75 -4.81 12.40
N LEU A 69 -2.18 -3.74 11.74
CA LEU A 69 -1.84 -2.38 12.12
C LEU A 69 -3.02 -1.69 12.81
N LEU A 70 -2.74 -1.01 13.93
CA LEU A 70 -3.60 0.06 14.43
C LEU A 70 -3.10 1.37 13.85
N GLY A 71 -3.93 2.06 13.07
CA GLY A 71 -3.49 3.08 12.13
C GLY A 71 -3.24 2.46 10.74
N GLY A 72 -2.38 3.06 9.93
CA GLY A 72 -2.14 2.60 8.56
C GLY A 72 -2.61 3.60 7.52
N TYR A 73 -2.86 3.15 6.29
CA TYR A 73 -3.24 4.01 5.17
C TYR A 73 -4.72 4.41 5.22
N ASP A 74 -5.02 5.62 4.76
CA ASP A 74 -6.38 6.11 4.56
C ASP A 74 -7.12 5.33 3.47
N ILE A 75 -6.44 5.07 2.35
CA ILE A 75 -6.97 4.36 1.20
C ILE A 75 -5.90 3.41 0.67
N ILE A 76 -6.30 2.17 0.37
CA ILE A 76 -5.46 1.17 -0.29
C ILE A 76 -6.17 0.70 -1.55
N TYR A 77 -5.46 0.77 -2.68
CA TYR A 77 -5.93 0.21 -3.95
C TYR A 77 -5.32 -1.19 -4.15
N ASP A 78 -6.13 -2.23 -3.98
CA ASP A 78 -5.72 -3.61 -4.30
C ASP A 78 -6.05 -3.90 -5.78
N ILE A 79 -5.00 -3.86 -6.60
CA ILE A 79 -5.05 -4.15 -8.05
C ILE A 79 -4.69 -5.61 -8.38
N VAL A 80 -4.53 -6.45 -7.36
CA VAL A 80 -4.25 -7.89 -7.51
C VAL A 80 -5.51 -8.70 -7.21
N GLY A 81 -6.30 -8.29 -6.22
CA GLY A 81 -7.61 -8.89 -5.91
C GLY A 81 -7.55 -10.31 -5.38
N SER A 82 -6.38 -10.79 -4.93
CA SER A 82 -6.24 -12.12 -4.35
C SER A 82 -6.71 -12.12 -2.89
N GLY A 83 -7.20 -13.25 -2.38
CA GLY A 83 -7.60 -13.34 -0.98
C GLY A 83 -6.51 -12.91 0.00
N ARG A 84 -5.23 -13.18 -0.31
CA ARG A 84 -4.09 -12.70 0.48
C ARG A 84 -3.94 -11.19 0.44
N THR A 85 -3.90 -10.58 -0.75
CA THR A 85 -3.70 -9.13 -0.88
C THR A 85 -4.86 -8.32 -0.31
N ILE A 86 -6.08 -8.86 -0.39
CA ILE A 86 -7.26 -8.24 0.21
C ILE A 86 -7.13 -8.29 1.74
N GLN A 87 -6.73 -9.43 2.31
CA GLN A 87 -6.50 -9.53 3.76
C GLN A 87 -5.40 -8.58 4.24
N ASP A 88 -4.28 -8.52 3.53
CA ASP A 88 -3.18 -7.61 3.86
C ASP A 88 -3.64 -6.15 3.77
N SER A 89 -4.35 -5.78 2.70
CA SER A 89 -4.93 -4.45 2.52
C SER A 89 -5.87 -4.07 3.68
N LEU A 90 -6.76 -4.97 4.09
CA LEU A 90 -7.66 -4.73 5.23
C LEU A 90 -6.90 -4.55 6.55
N ARG A 91 -5.75 -5.21 6.72
CA ARG A 91 -4.90 -5.12 7.91
C ARG A 91 -3.97 -3.92 7.91
N TRP A 92 -3.75 -3.31 6.75
CA TRP A 92 -2.91 -2.12 6.57
C TRP A 92 -3.72 -0.82 6.48
N ALA A 93 -5.03 -0.90 6.26
CA ALA A 93 -5.93 0.24 6.28
C ALA A 93 -6.21 0.67 7.72
N ARG A 94 -6.23 1.99 7.97
CA ARG A 94 -6.64 2.51 9.28
C ARG A 94 -8.13 2.29 9.53
N ALA A 95 -8.54 2.42 10.80
CA ALA A 95 -9.95 2.50 11.16
C ALA A 95 -10.66 3.61 10.35
N GLY A 96 -11.77 3.27 9.71
CA GLY A 96 -12.51 4.16 8.82
C GLY A 96 -11.80 4.48 7.49
N GLY A 97 -10.72 3.77 7.15
CA GLY A 97 -10.11 3.83 5.83
C GLY A 97 -10.86 2.97 4.80
N ALA A 98 -10.42 3.03 3.54
CA ALA A 98 -11.04 2.30 2.43
C ALA A 98 -10.05 1.34 1.75
N VAL A 99 -10.52 0.13 1.45
CA VAL A 99 -9.83 -0.77 0.51
C VAL A 99 -10.64 -0.81 -0.78
N VAL A 100 -10.05 -0.32 -1.86
CA VAL A 100 -10.64 -0.29 -3.20
C VAL A 100 -10.04 -1.43 -4.00
N VAL A 101 -10.82 -2.47 -4.24
CA VAL A 101 -10.41 -3.57 -5.11
C VAL A 101 -10.66 -3.16 -6.56
N VAL A 102 -9.62 -3.21 -7.38
CA VAL A 102 -9.67 -2.87 -8.81
C VAL A 102 -9.55 -4.15 -9.61
N GLY A 103 -10.59 -4.48 -10.39
CA GLY A 103 -10.69 -5.67 -11.23
C GLY A 103 -10.88 -5.33 -12.70
#